data_AF-A0A8T7AVF9-F1
#
_entry.id   AF-A0A8T7AVF9-F1
#
_cell.length_a   1.000
_cell.length_b   1.000
_cell.length_c   1.000
_cell.angle_alpha   90.00
_cell.angle_beta   90.00
_cell.angle_gamma   90.00
#
_symmetry.space_group_name_H-M   'P 1'
#
loop_
_entity.id
_entity.type
_entity.pdbx_description
1 polymer ?
#
loop_
_entity_poly.entity_id
_entity_poly.type
_entity_poly.pdbx_seq_one_letter_code
_entity_poly.pdbx_strand_id
1 'polypeptide(L)'
;MHDSAELALRAAQLGGTHATGAPLHTIIGHWLTYVASTPAAATTWLSVVCAALTAGLVVLLISEWVARPWLAAAGGLVFALLPPIWINAVITELYAPSLLLVSGALLALRRWEAGDGGGLPLTAMVLLGLALGAHFANALLLPVLLLLVLAVSRKLSTALLCGLLMLGAIALVAAANVWLALRLPPLSEHLPLSAGGLWLYMTGAEHQARVASGGAFYMSRVAEHLAIVAGNFVFVGLPFIALGWWRMWRATRRFATALTGTVVIWFGYFTLFGSGDYFVMIGPVYLLCAVWLALGVADIAERWSGAIPLSLQGVAPAAALAVFAAAALLLQWQERRNFAQSAAVQTYVDDALAAWPDNAVVIARWNEFTALRYAQVVDQARGDVSLLLPARTARHYEHGIVSDYFDYVSAVMCERPVVTNKLTAEIEAGFAVTDVPGTRSWLQLQPPARCQ
;
A
#
# COMPACT_ATOMS: atom_id res chain seq x y z
N MET A 1 -11.02 0.88 -1.98
CA MET A 1 -9.95 1.54 -1.20
C MET A 1 -9.46 2.73 -2.01
N HIS A 2 -8.76 3.69 -1.39
CA HIS A 2 -8.59 5.05 -1.93
C HIS A 2 -8.04 5.11 -3.37
N ASP A 3 -7.11 4.22 -3.72
CA ASP A 3 -6.37 4.30 -4.99
C ASP A 3 -6.60 3.11 -5.93
N SER A 4 -7.33 2.09 -5.49
CA SER A 4 -7.49 0.81 -6.23
C SER A 4 -8.00 1.01 -7.66
N ALA A 5 -8.95 1.93 -7.86
CA ALA A 5 -9.51 2.22 -9.17
C ALA A 5 -8.50 2.90 -10.10
N GLU A 6 -7.67 3.81 -9.58
CA GLU A 6 -6.57 4.38 -10.37
C GLU A 6 -5.54 3.31 -10.73
N LEU A 7 -5.10 2.51 -9.77
CA LEU A 7 -4.10 1.47 -10.02
C LEU A 7 -4.55 0.49 -11.12
N ALA A 8 -5.82 0.08 -11.09
CA ALA A 8 -6.42 -0.75 -12.14
C ALA A 8 -6.54 -0.01 -13.48
N LEU A 9 -6.96 1.26 -13.46
CA LEU A 9 -7.05 2.11 -14.65
C LEU A 9 -5.67 2.30 -15.31
N ARG A 10 -4.65 2.61 -14.52
CA ARG A 10 -3.29 2.85 -15.03
C ARG A 10 -2.62 1.58 -15.51
N ALA A 11 -2.91 0.42 -14.91
CA ALA A 11 -2.56 -0.86 -15.48
C ALA A 11 -3.22 -1.07 -16.86
N ALA A 12 -4.50 -0.74 -17.03
CA ALA A 12 -5.18 -0.84 -18.33
C ALA A 12 -4.52 0.06 -19.39
N GLN A 13 -4.19 1.29 -19.02
CA GLN A 13 -3.68 2.32 -19.93
C GLN A 13 -2.15 2.30 -20.12
N LEU A 14 -1.42 1.58 -19.28
CA LEU A 14 0.04 1.64 -19.17
C LEU A 14 0.55 3.09 -18.95
N GLY A 15 0.03 3.73 -17.89
CA GLY A 15 0.30 5.13 -17.55
C GLY A 15 0.91 5.34 -16.17
N GLY A 16 1.34 6.57 -15.88
CA GLY A 16 1.81 6.96 -14.55
C GLY A 16 0.66 6.98 -13.53
N THR A 17 0.91 6.48 -12.32
CA THR A 17 -0.01 6.60 -11.17
C THR A 17 0.23 7.92 -10.43
N HIS A 18 -0.59 8.28 -9.46
CA HIS A 18 -0.25 9.33 -8.49
C HIS A 18 1.09 9.05 -7.79
N ALA A 19 1.69 10.09 -7.20
CA ALA A 19 2.92 9.98 -6.44
C ALA A 19 2.71 9.02 -5.24
N THR A 20 3.61 8.08 -4.95
CA THR A 20 5.03 8.02 -5.32
C THR A 20 5.37 7.37 -6.66
N GLY A 21 4.35 7.03 -7.44
CA GLY A 21 4.50 6.17 -8.60
C GLY A 21 4.60 4.70 -8.20
N ALA A 22 4.01 3.82 -9.01
CA ALA A 22 4.10 2.37 -8.81
C ALA A 22 4.45 1.66 -10.14
N PRO A 23 5.60 1.97 -10.77
CA PRO A 23 5.89 1.53 -12.13
C PRO A 23 5.91 0.01 -12.29
N LEU A 24 6.39 -0.73 -11.28
CA LEU A 24 6.37 -2.19 -11.31
C LEU A 24 4.93 -2.72 -11.28
N HIS A 25 4.08 -2.16 -10.42
CA HIS A 25 2.67 -2.53 -10.34
C HIS A 25 1.95 -2.25 -11.66
N THR A 26 2.10 -1.05 -12.21
CA THR A 26 1.48 -0.67 -13.49
C THR A 26 1.91 -1.60 -14.61
N ILE A 27 3.23 -1.84 -14.75
CA ILE A 27 3.75 -2.68 -15.83
C ILE A 27 3.21 -4.10 -15.67
N ILE A 28 3.43 -4.77 -14.53
CA ILE A 28 2.96 -6.16 -14.33
C ILE A 28 1.44 -6.26 -14.46
N GLY A 29 0.70 -5.31 -13.88
CA GLY A 29 -0.74 -5.21 -14.01
C GLY A 29 -1.18 -5.13 -15.46
N HIS A 30 -0.52 -4.32 -16.29
CA HIS A 30 -0.77 -4.22 -17.73
C HIS A 30 -0.56 -5.54 -18.47
N TRP A 31 0.47 -6.32 -18.10
CA TRP A 31 0.65 -7.65 -18.69
C TRP A 31 -0.50 -8.61 -18.30
N LEU A 32 -1.02 -8.48 -17.08
CA LEU A 32 -2.12 -9.31 -16.61
C LEU A 32 -3.48 -8.91 -17.20
N THR A 33 -3.66 -7.67 -17.68
CA THR A 33 -4.92 -7.27 -18.34
C THR A 33 -5.16 -8.03 -19.65
N TYR A 34 -4.12 -8.59 -20.28
CA TYR A 34 -4.27 -9.43 -21.48
C TYR A 34 -4.89 -10.80 -21.19
N VAL A 35 -4.92 -11.25 -19.93
CA VAL A 35 -5.43 -12.59 -19.56
C VAL A 35 -6.60 -12.57 -18.58
N ALA A 36 -6.81 -11.46 -17.86
CA ALA A 36 -7.94 -11.31 -16.95
C ALA A 36 -9.19 -10.77 -17.66
N SER A 37 -10.35 -10.96 -17.04
CA SER A 37 -11.63 -10.47 -17.57
C SER A 37 -11.76 -8.95 -17.56
N THR A 38 -11.20 -8.27 -16.56
CA THR A 38 -11.19 -6.81 -16.44
C THR A 38 -9.85 -6.34 -15.88
N PRO A 39 -9.46 -5.08 -16.10
CA PRO A 39 -8.26 -4.53 -15.48
C PRO A 39 -8.27 -4.60 -13.95
N ALA A 40 -9.42 -4.40 -13.31
CA ALA A 40 -9.56 -4.53 -11.85
C ALA A 40 -9.34 -5.97 -11.39
N ALA A 41 -9.84 -6.95 -12.15
CA ALA A 41 -9.56 -8.35 -11.88
C ALA A 41 -8.07 -8.68 -12.05
N ALA A 42 -7.42 -8.18 -13.12
CA ALA A 42 -5.98 -8.40 -13.37
C ALA A 42 -5.12 -7.94 -12.18
N THR A 43 -5.32 -6.71 -11.72
CA THR A 43 -4.53 -6.13 -10.63
C THR A 43 -4.89 -6.71 -9.27
N THR A 44 -6.14 -7.16 -9.07
CA THR A 44 -6.52 -7.90 -7.87
C THR A 44 -5.87 -9.29 -7.84
N TRP A 45 -5.79 -9.98 -8.98
CA TRP A 45 -5.06 -11.25 -9.09
C TRP A 45 -3.58 -11.08 -8.77
N LEU A 46 -2.96 -9.97 -9.20
CA LEU A 46 -1.60 -9.64 -8.82
C LEU A 46 -1.46 -9.57 -7.28
N SER A 47 -2.35 -8.83 -6.60
CA SER A 47 -2.35 -8.76 -5.13
C SER A 47 -2.50 -10.13 -4.48
N VAL A 48 -3.48 -10.92 -4.92
CA VAL A 48 -3.78 -12.25 -4.35
C VAL A 48 -2.56 -13.17 -4.47
N VAL A 49 -1.98 -13.27 -5.67
CA VAL A 49 -0.82 -14.15 -5.92
C VAL A 49 0.38 -13.67 -5.12
N CYS A 50 0.68 -12.37 -5.12
CA CYS A 50 1.80 -11.83 -4.37
C CYS A 50 1.65 -12.03 -2.85
N ALA A 51 0.46 -11.81 -2.31
CA ALA A 51 0.20 -12.03 -0.88
C ALA A 51 0.33 -13.51 -0.49
N ALA A 52 -0.19 -14.44 -1.31
CA ALA A 52 -0.05 -15.87 -1.07
C ALA A 52 1.42 -16.34 -1.12
N LEU A 53 2.18 -15.88 -2.11
CA LEU A 53 3.61 -16.15 -2.20
C LEU A 53 4.39 -15.53 -1.03
N THR A 54 4.01 -14.32 -0.60
CA THR A 54 4.59 -13.67 0.60
C THR A 54 4.37 -14.54 1.83
N ALA A 55 3.17 -15.08 2.03
CA ALA A 55 2.90 -15.98 3.15
C ALA A 55 3.81 -17.22 3.10
N GLY A 56 4.01 -17.80 1.92
CA GLY A 56 4.99 -18.88 1.71
C GLY A 56 6.43 -18.47 2.05
N LEU A 57 6.88 -17.29 1.64
CA LEU A 57 8.20 -16.77 2.01
C LEU A 57 8.33 -16.49 3.50
N VAL A 58 7.27 -16.05 4.17
CA VAL A 58 7.23 -15.89 5.64
C VAL A 58 7.39 -17.24 6.32
N VAL A 59 6.76 -18.31 5.83
CA VAL A 59 7.00 -19.68 6.33
C VAL A 59 8.47 -20.04 6.21
N LEU A 60 9.08 -19.84 5.02
CA LEU A 60 10.50 -20.13 4.82
C LEU A 60 11.39 -19.30 5.74
N LEU A 61 11.07 -18.02 5.93
CA LEU A 61 11.81 -17.12 6.81
C LEU A 61 11.72 -17.60 8.27
N ILE A 62 10.54 -17.96 8.78
CA ILE A 62 10.39 -18.49 10.14
C ILE A 62 11.19 -19.80 10.32
N SER A 63 11.24 -20.64 9.28
CA SER A 63 12.02 -21.89 9.30
C SER A 63 13.53 -21.69 9.49
N GLU A 64 14.08 -20.49 9.25
CA GLU A 64 15.49 -20.16 9.51
C GLU A 64 15.84 -20.11 11.03
N TRP A 65 14.82 -20.17 11.91
CA TRP A 65 14.99 -20.22 13.37
C TRP A 65 14.17 -21.31 14.06
N VAL A 66 13.22 -21.94 13.35
CA VAL A 66 12.29 -22.92 13.92
C VAL A 66 12.37 -24.21 13.11
N ALA A 67 12.83 -25.29 13.76
CA ALA A 67 13.03 -26.58 13.09
C ALA A 67 11.73 -27.32 12.73
N ARG A 68 10.60 -26.96 13.38
CA ARG A 68 9.32 -27.63 13.20
C ARG A 68 8.52 -26.96 12.07
N PRO A 69 8.30 -27.61 10.91
CA PRO A 69 7.71 -26.97 9.73
C PRO A 69 6.27 -26.51 9.95
N TRP A 70 5.50 -27.22 10.78
CA TRP A 70 4.12 -26.84 11.10
C TRP A 70 4.04 -25.54 11.95
N LEU A 71 5.03 -25.23 12.79
CA LEU A 71 5.08 -23.96 13.53
C LEU A 71 5.33 -22.80 12.57
N ALA A 72 6.25 -23.00 11.62
CA ALA A 72 6.51 -22.03 10.57
C ALA A 72 5.28 -21.80 9.69
N ALA A 73 4.60 -22.88 9.28
CA ALA A 73 3.35 -22.82 8.51
C ALA A 73 2.25 -22.06 9.28
N ALA A 74 2.07 -22.35 10.57
CA ALA A 74 1.11 -21.66 11.41
C ALA A 74 1.43 -20.17 11.56
N GLY A 75 2.71 -19.79 11.68
CA GLY A 75 3.13 -18.38 11.68
C GLY A 75 2.85 -17.67 10.35
N GLY A 76 3.11 -18.33 9.22
CA GLY A 76 2.75 -17.82 7.89
C GLY A 76 1.24 -17.66 7.69
N LEU A 77 0.43 -18.57 8.23
CA LEU A 77 -1.03 -18.43 8.25
C LEU A 77 -1.48 -17.26 9.10
N VAL A 78 -0.90 -17.06 10.29
CA VAL A 78 -1.21 -15.88 11.12
C VAL A 78 -0.92 -14.60 10.34
N PHE A 79 0.25 -14.51 9.69
CA PHE A 79 0.57 -13.37 8.82
C PHE A 79 -0.48 -13.15 7.71
N ALA A 80 -0.81 -14.20 6.96
CA ALA A 80 -1.76 -14.12 5.84
C ALA A 80 -3.17 -13.70 6.29
N LEU A 81 -3.52 -14.02 7.54
CA LEU A 81 -4.83 -13.76 8.12
C LEU A 81 -4.89 -12.44 8.89
N LEU A 82 -3.77 -11.73 9.06
CA LEU A 82 -3.80 -10.40 9.67
C LEU A 82 -4.72 -9.48 8.85
N PRO A 83 -5.58 -8.69 9.50
CA PRO A 83 -6.58 -7.87 8.81
C PRO A 83 -5.99 -6.95 7.72
N PRO A 84 -4.92 -6.16 7.97
CA PRO A 84 -4.30 -5.31 6.95
C PRO A 84 -3.59 -6.10 5.86
N ILE A 85 -3.17 -7.34 6.12
CA ILE A 85 -2.54 -8.18 5.09
C ILE A 85 -3.61 -8.78 4.18
N TRP A 86 -4.68 -9.30 4.77
CA TRP A 86 -5.77 -9.91 4.02
C TRP A 86 -6.52 -8.89 3.17
N ILE A 87 -6.85 -7.71 3.72
CA ILE A 87 -7.59 -6.69 2.96
C ILE A 87 -6.82 -6.27 1.70
N ASN A 88 -5.51 -6.04 1.85
CA ASN A 88 -4.61 -5.68 0.75
C ASN A 88 -4.33 -6.85 -0.22
N ALA A 89 -4.63 -8.09 0.18
CA ALA A 89 -4.54 -9.24 -0.71
C ALA A 89 -5.74 -9.36 -1.65
N VAL A 90 -6.93 -8.93 -1.21
CA VAL A 90 -8.21 -9.14 -1.94
C VAL A 90 -8.68 -7.91 -2.72
N ILE A 91 -7.88 -6.86 -2.76
CA ILE A 91 -8.13 -5.64 -3.53
C ILE A 91 -6.90 -5.29 -4.37
N THR A 92 -7.09 -4.40 -5.35
CA THR A 92 -5.97 -3.83 -6.10
C THR A 92 -5.19 -2.86 -5.21
N GLU A 93 -3.98 -3.26 -4.81
CA GLU A 93 -3.09 -2.46 -3.98
C GLU A 93 -1.62 -2.79 -4.26
N LEU A 94 -0.76 -1.81 -4.05
CA LEU A 94 0.68 -1.91 -4.30
C LEU A 94 1.46 -2.61 -3.17
N TYR A 95 0.82 -2.83 -2.01
CA TYR A 95 1.47 -3.37 -0.83
C TYR A 95 1.78 -4.87 -0.93
N ALA A 96 0.93 -5.65 -1.58
CA ALA A 96 1.14 -7.09 -1.76
C ALA A 96 2.39 -7.42 -2.62
N PRO A 97 2.59 -6.86 -3.83
CA PRO A 97 3.82 -7.07 -4.59
C PRO A 97 5.06 -6.53 -3.88
N SER A 98 4.92 -5.41 -3.15
CA SER A 98 5.99 -4.87 -2.30
C SER A 98 6.43 -5.88 -1.22
N LEU A 99 5.48 -6.45 -0.47
CA LEU A 99 5.77 -7.42 0.59
C LEU A 99 6.38 -8.73 0.06
N LEU A 100 5.99 -9.18 -1.13
CA LEU A 100 6.61 -10.33 -1.79
C LEU A 100 8.11 -10.10 -2.00
N LEU A 101 8.46 -8.96 -2.56
CA LEU A 101 9.83 -8.62 -2.90
C LEU A 101 10.67 -8.36 -1.64
N VAL A 102 10.11 -7.66 -0.64
CA VAL A 102 10.75 -7.42 0.65
C VAL A 102 10.99 -8.72 1.39
N SER A 103 9.99 -9.61 1.49
CA SER A 103 10.14 -10.90 2.18
C SER A 103 11.20 -11.80 1.52
N GLY A 104 11.25 -11.83 0.19
CA GLY A 104 12.30 -12.53 -0.56
C GLY A 104 13.69 -11.96 -0.28
N ALA A 105 13.82 -10.62 -0.25
CA ALA A 105 15.08 -9.97 0.08
C ALA A 105 15.55 -10.28 1.52
N LEU A 106 14.63 -10.25 2.48
CA LEU A 106 14.93 -10.59 3.88
C LEU A 106 15.37 -12.05 4.02
N LEU A 107 14.71 -12.99 3.34
CA LEU A 107 15.11 -14.40 3.33
C LEU A 107 16.50 -14.59 2.71
N ALA A 108 16.78 -13.94 1.59
CA ALA A 108 18.10 -14.00 0.95
C ALA A 108 19.21 -13.43 1.87
N LEU A 109 18.97 -12.29 2.53
CA LEU A 109 19.93 -11.72 3.49
C LEU A 109 20.13 -12.61 4.72
N ARG A 110 19.06 -13.24 5.22
CA ARG A 110 19.14 -14.15 6.37
C ARG A 110 19.98 -15.38 6.07
N ARG A 111 19.74 -16.03 4.92
CA ARG A 111 20.53 -17.20 4.47
C ARG A 111 21.98 -16.83 4.19
N TRP A 112 22.21 -15.67 3.58
CA TRP A 112 23.56 -15.16 3.40
C TRP A 112 24.30 -14.94 4.72
N GLU A 113 23.64 -14.34 5.72
CA GLU A 113 24.20 -14.19 7.06
C GLU A 113 24.51 -15.55 7.71
N ALA A 114 23.69 -16.57 7.44
CA ALA A 114 23.91 -17.94 7.91
C ALA A 114 25.13 -18.63 7.26
N GLY A 115 25.68 -18.06 6.17
CA GLY A 115 26.82 -18.60 5.45
C GLY A 115 26.49 -19.18 4.07
N ASP A 116 25.24 -19.08 3.61
CA ASP A 116 24.85 -19.59 2.30
C ASP A 116 25.29 -18.63 1.19
N GLY A 117 25.89 -19.19 0.12
CA GLY A 117 26.05 -18.58 -1.22
C GLY A 117 26.45 -17.10 -1.32
N GLY A 118 27.65 -16.80 -1.83
CA GLY A 118 28.14 -15.43 -1.99
C GLY A 118 27.29 -14.46 -2.86
N GLY A 119 26.35 -14.96 -3.66
CA GLY A 119 25.46 -14.17 -4.53
C GLY A 119 24.12 -13.74 -3.89
N LEU A 120 23.75 -14.28 -2.73
CA LEU A 120 22.51 -13.94 -2.04
C LEU A 120 22.35 -12.46 -1.63
N PRO A 121 23.39 -11.70 -1.21
CA PRO A 121 23.21 -10.28 -0.89
C PRO A 121 22.90 -9.46 -2.15
N LEU A 122 23.43 -9.85 -3.31
CA LEU A 122 23.11 -9.21 -4.58
C LEU A 122 21.68 -9.53 -5.02
N THR A 123 21.24 -10.78 -4.81
CA THR A 123 19.85 -11.19 -5.03
C THR A 123 18.90 -10.36 -4.18
N ALA A 124 19.23 -10.15 -2.90
CA ALA A 124 18.45 -9.30 -2.01
C ALA A 124 18.37 -7.86 -2.51
N MET A 125 19.48 -7.30 -3.02
CA MET A 125 19.46 -5.97 -3.62
C MET A 125 18.55 -5.95 -4.86
N VAL A 126 18.66 -6.89 -5.80
CA VAL A 126 17.77 -6.93 -6.97
C VAL A 126 16.29 -6.94 -6.55
N LEU A 127 15.94 -7.76 -5.56
CA LEU A 127 14.58 -7.83 -5.03
C LEU A 127 14.14 -6.51 -4.36
N LEU A 128 15.00 -5.88 -3.55
CA LEU A 128 14.71 -4.56 -2.98
C LEU A 128 14.56 -3.49 -4.05
N GLY A 129 15.37 -3.54 -5.11
CA GLY A 129 15.28 -2.62 -6.24
C GLY A 129 13.95 -2.73 -6.98
N LEU A 130 13.46 -3.95 -7.19
CA LEU A 130 12.11 -4.19 -7.69
C LEU A 130 11.06 -3.70 -6.68
N ALA A 131 11.27 -3.91 -5.39
CA ALA A 131 10.36 -3.46 -4.34
C ALA A 131 10.21 -1.93 -4.34
N LEU A 132 11.27 -1.17 -4.66
CA LEU A 132 11.19 0.29 -4.85
C LEU A 132 10.23 0.67 -5.99
N GLY A 133 10.16 -0.14 -7.05
CA GLY A 133 9.24 0.06 -8.16
C GLY A 133 7.79 -0.33 -7.85
N ALA A 134 7.55 -1.19 -6.85
CA ALA A 134 6.21 -1.48 -6.35
C ALA A 134 5.73 -0.39 -5.39
N HIS A 135 6.59 0.00 -4.44
CA HIS A 135 6.31 1.00 -3.42
C HIS A 135 7.60 1.72 -3.03
N PHE A 136 7.74 2.98 -3.41
CA PHE A 136 9.01 3.69 -3.23
C PHE A 136 9.42 3.85 -1.77
N ALA A 137 8.48 3.82 -0.82
CA ALA A 137 8.80 3.86 0.62
C ALA A 137 9.69 2.70 1.09
N ASN A 138 9.86 1.64 0.30
CA ASN A 138 10.90 0.62 0.51
C ASN A 138 12.32 1.19 0.55
N ALA A 139 12.54 2.41 0.06
CA ALA A 139 13.79 3.16 0.23
C ALA A 139 14.17 3.33 1.72
N LEU A 140 13.20 3.37 2.63
CA LEU A 140 13.41 3.47 4.07
C LEU A 140 14.11 2.22 4.66
N LEU A 141 14.07 1.08 3.96
CA LEU A 141 14.77 -0.14 4.36
C LEU A 141 16.27 -0.07 4.08
N LEU A 142 16.68 0.74 3.08
CA LEU A 142 18.03 0.72 2.53
C LEU A 142 19.13 1.02 3.56
N PRO A 143 19.02 2.07 4.43
CA PRO A 143 20.09 2.37 5.37
C PRO A 143 20.38 1.18 6.28
N VAL A 144 19.33 0.54 6.79
CA VAL A 144 19.46 -0.53 7.78
C VAL A 144 19.92 -1.84 7.15
N LEU A 145 19.43 -2.17 5.94
CA LEU A 145 19.83 -3.38 5.24
C LEU A 145 21.24 -3.26 4.62
N LEU A 146 21.66 -2.07 4.18
CA LEU A 146 23.05 -1.84 3.75
C LEU A 146 24.02 -1.89 4.93
N LEU A 147 23.64 -1.37 6.10
CA LEU A 147 24.42 -1.52 7.33
C LEU A 147 24.54 -2.98 7.75
N LEU A 148 23.49 -3.79 7.57
CA LEU A 148 23.57 -5.24 7.77
C LEU A 148 24.59 -5.87 6.81
N VAL A 149 24.56 -5.52 5.52
CA VAL A 149 25.55 -6.00 4.54
C VAL A 149 26.98 -5.60 4.94
N LEU A 150 27.19 -4.37 5.39
CA LEU A 150 28.49 -3.91 5.88
C LEU A 150 28.94 -4.65 7.16
N ALA A 151 28.01 -4.93 8.06
CA ALA A 151 28.30 -5.63 9.32
C ALA A 151 28.60 -7.13 9.12
N VAL A 152 28.03 -7.75 8.09
CA VAL A 152 28.17 -9.19 7.81
C VAL A 152 29.28 -9.46 6.79
N SER A 153 29.41 -8.62 5.76
CA SER A 153 30.38 -8.84 4.69
C SER A 153 31.81 -8.68 5.21
N ARG A 154 32.66 -9.67 4.90
CA ARG A 154 34.12 -9.56 5.09
C ARG A 154 34.82 -8.83 3.94
N LYS A 155 34.11 -8.57 2.84
CA LYS A 155 34.64 -7.98 1.61
C LYS A 155 33.95 -6.64 1.32
N LEU A 156 34.73 -5.57 1.26
CA LEU A 156 34.24 -4.24 0.88
C LEU A 156 33.61 -4.24 -0.52
N SER A 157 34.13 -5.04 -1.45
CA SER A 157 33.60 -5.15 -2.81
C SER A 157 32.15 -5.60 -2.87
N THR A 158 31.71 -6.50 -1.99
CA THR A 158 30.31 -6.93 -1.91
C THR A 158 29.42 -5.76 -1.49
N ALA A 159 29.82 -4.98 -0.50
CA ALA A 159 29.03 -3.86 -0.01
C ALA A 159 28.95 -2.74 -1.06
N LEU A 160 30.06 -2.45 -1.75
CA LEU A 160 30.10 -1.50 -2.86
C LEU A 160 29.19 -1.94 -4.01
N LEU A 161 29.23 -3.22 -4.39
CA LEU A 161 28.36 -3.74 -5.45
C LEU A 161 26.89 -3.67 -5.05
N CYS A 162 26.54 -3.98 -3.79
CA CYS A 162 25.19 -3.79 -3.28
C CYS A 162 24.76 -2.31 -3.37
N GLY A 163 25.63 -1.37 -2.96
CA GLY A 163 25.36 0.06 -3.07
C GLY A 163 25.15 0.51 -4.52
N LEU A 164 26.00 0.06 -5.45
CA LEU A 164 25.86 0.35 -6.88
C LEU A 164 24.57 -0.22 -7.47
N LEU A 165 24.18 -1.45 -7.09
CA LEU A 165 22.90 -2.03 -7.49
C LEU A 165 21.72 -1.19 -6.99
N MET A 166 21.82 -0.61 -5.78
CA MET A 166 20.75 0.25 -5.24
C MET A 166 20.66 1.58 -5.95
N LEU A 167 21.79 2.20 -6.25
CA LEU A 167 21.80 3.41 -7.08
C LEU A 167 21.23 3.14 -8.47
N GLY A 168 21.61 2.01 -9.09
CA GLY A 168 21.07 1.57 -10.38
C GLY A 168 19.56 1.30 -10.32
N ALA A 169 19.06 0.66 -9.26
CA ALA A 169 17.64 0.40 -9.08
C ALA A 169 16.82 1.69 -8.90
N ILE A 170 17.31 2.65 -8.10
CA ILE A 170 16.67 3.95 -7.93
C ILE A 170 16.60 4.69 -9.28
N ALA A 171 17.70 4.69 -10.04
CA ALA A 171 17.74 5.29 -11.36
C ALA A 171 16.78 4.60 -12.35
N LEU A 172 16.65 3.28 -12.29
CA LEU A 172 15.72 2.52 -13.12
C LEU A 172 14.25 2.83 -12.78
N VAL A 173 13.91 2.88 -11.49
CA VAL A 173 12.56 3.24 -11.03
C VAL A 173 12.23 4.68 -11.43
N ALA A 174 13.17 5.60 -11.27
CA ALA A 174 13.06 6.98 -11.74
C ALA A 174 12.77 7.03 -13.25
N ALA A 175 13.57 6.32 -14.06
CA ALA A 175 13.38 6.27 -15.51
C ALA A 175 12.03 5.63 -15.90
N ALA A 176 11.60 4.58 -15.20
CA ALA A 176 10.32 3.93 -15.44
C ALA A 176 9.13 4.86 -15.14
N ASN A 177 9.20 5.63 -14.05
CA ASN A 177 8.19 6.64 -13.72
C ASN A 177 8.13 7.75 -14.78
N VAL A 178 9.28 8.26 -15.23
CA VAL A 178 9.34 9.23 -16.33
C VAL A 178 8.74 8.66 -17.61
N TRP A 179 9.11 7.43 -17.98
CA TRP A 179 8.61 6.77 -19.18
C TRP A 179 7.08 6.57 -19.14
N LEU A 180 6.52 6.12 -18.01
CA LEU A 180 5.08 5.98 -17.84
C LEU A 180 4.38 7.35 -17.91
N ALA A 181 4.94 8.38 -17.26
CA ALA A 181 4.38 9.73 -17.28
C ALA A 181 4.41 10.38 -18.67
N LEU A 182 5.43 10.07 -19.49
CA LEU A 182 5.51 10.52 -20.88
C LEU A 182 4.49 9.83 -21.79
N ARG A 183 4.12 8.58 -21.49
CA ARG A 183 3.04 7.88 -22.22
C ARG A 183 1.68 8.42 -21.83
N LEU A 184 1.42 8.48 -20.54
CA LEU A 184 0.18 8.99 -19.99
C LEU A 184 0.47 9.60 -18.60
N PRO A 185 0.35 10.92 -18.45
CA PRO A 185 0.64 11.61 -17.20
C PRO A 185 -0.14 11.06 -16.01
N PRO A 186 0.44 11.05 -14.79
CA PRO A 186 -0.26 10.83 -13.53
C PRO A 186 -1.59 11.59 -13.44
N LEU A 187 -2.60 10.98 -12.81
CA LEU A 187 -3.91 11.63 -12.69
C LEU A 187 -3.73 12.86 -11.79
N SER A 188 -3.91 14.05 -12.37
CA SER A 188 -3.97 15.28 -11.58
C SER A 188 -2.78 15.45 -10.63
N GLU A 189 -1.56 15.15 -11.06
CA GLU A 189 -0.33 15.43 -10.29
C GLU A 189 0.70 16.23 -11.09
N HIS A 190 1.71 16.75 -10.39
CA HIS A 190 2.84 17.39 -11.06
C HIS A 190 3.58 16.37 -11.94
N LEU A 191 3.94 16.81 -13.14
CA LEU A 191 4.68 15.97 -14.08
C LEU A 191 6.12 15.71 -13.56
N PRO A 192 6.56 14.44 -13.48
CA PRO A 192 7.90 14.08 -13.02
C PRO A 192 8.97 14.27 -14.11
N LEU A 193 8.93 15.37 -14.87
CA LEU A 193 9.79 15.60 -16.04
C LEU A 193 11.04 16.44 -15.75
N SER A 194 11.06 17.16 -14.63
CA SER A 194 12.25 17.84 -14.13
C SER A 194 12.86 17.06 -12.98
N ALA A 195 14.16 17.25 -12.69
CA ALA A 195 14.81 16.58 -11.57
C ALA A 195 14.13 16.88 -10.22
N GLY A 196 13.71 18.13 -10.01
CA GLY A 196 12.97 18.54 -8.81
C GLY A 196 11.55 17.97 -8.76
N GLY A 197 10.85 17.95 -9.89
CA GLY A 197 9.51 17.36 -9.99
C GLY A 197 9.52 15.85 -9.78
N LEU A 198 10.49 15.15 -10.37
CA LEU A 198 10.69 13.72 -10.18
C LEU A 198 11.04 13.37 -8.73
N TRP A 199 11.88 14.18 -8.07
CA TRP A 199 12.16 14.02 -6.65
C TRP A 199 10.90 14.20 -5.79
N LEU A 200 10.13 15.26 -6.04
CA LEU A 200 8.88 15.54 -5.32
C LEU A 200 7.88 14.39 -5.50
N TYR A 201 7.73 13.93 -6.75
CA TYR A 201 6.85 12.83 -7.12
C TYR A 201 7.27 11.52 -6.44
N MET A 202 8.53 11.07 -6.61
CA MET A 202 8.99 9.79 -6.03
C MET A 202 8.97 9.82 -4.50
N THR A 203 9.23 10.96 -3.86
CA THR A 203 9.20 11.06 -2.40
C THR A 203 7.80 11.24 -1.82
N GLY A 204 6.81 11.57 -2.66
CA GLY A 204 5.44 11.87 -2.22
C GLY A 204 5.37 13.14 -1.37
N ALA A 205 6.40 13.98 -1.45
CA ALA A 205 6.51 15.18 -0.61
C ALA A 205 5.44 16.23 -0.92
N GLU A 206 4.77 16.13 -2.08
CA GLU A 206 3.60 16.95 -2.42
C GLU A 206 2.34 16.60 -1.61
N HIS A 207 2.25 15.38 -1.10
CA HIS A 207 1.13 14.92 -0.27
C HIS A 207 1.30 15.22 1.23
N GLN A 208 2.42 15.83 1.64
CA GLN A 208 2.61 16.20 3.03
C GLN A 208 1.67 17.34 3.41
N ALA A 209 0.62 17.01 4.15
CA ALA A 209 -0.14 17.99 4.91
C ALA A 209 0.79 18.61 5.96
N ARG A 210 1.46 19.71 5.60
CA ARG A 210 2.30 20.52 6.49
C ARG A 210 1.45 21.31 7.50
N VAL A 211 0.52 20.65 8.19
CA VAL A 211 -0.03 21.22 9.41
C VAL A 211 0.97 20.88 10.51
N ALA A 212 1.90 21.80 10.75
CA ALA A 212 2.80 21.74 11.90
C ALA A 212 1.94 21.59 13.16
N SER A 213 1.82 20.36 13.63
CA SER A 213 0.97 20.01 14.76
C SER A 213 1.82 20.03 16.03
N GLY A 214 1.23 20.42 17.17
CA GLY A 214 1.94 20.43 18.45
C GLY A 214 2.37 19.02 18.89
N GLY A 215 3.34 18.93 19.82
CA GLY A 215 3.84 17.64 20.30
C GLY A 215 2.76 16.68 20.80
N ALA A 216 1.68 17.21 21.39
CA ALA A 216 0.54 16.41 21.85
C ALA A 216 -0.15 15.63 20.71
N PHE A 217 -0.28 16.24 19.52
CA PHE A 217 -0.85 15.56 18.34
C PHE A 217 0.00 14.37 17.90
N TYR A 218 1.32 14.52 17.87
CA TYR A 218 2.19 13.42 17.49
C TYR A 218 2.21 12.31 18.55
N MET A 219 2.13 12.66 19.84
CA MET A 219 1.99 11.65 20.90
C MET A 219 0.67 10.88 20.80
N SER A 220 -0.45 11.57 20.54
CA SER A 220 -1.73 10.88 20.33
C SER A 220 -1.68 10.00 19.08
N ARG A 221 -1.04 10.47 18.00
CA ARG A 221 -0.89 9.70 16.76
C ARG A 221 -0.01 8.46 16.93
N VAL A 222 1.07 8.54 17.70
CA VAL A 222 1.87 7.37 18.10
C VAL A 222 1.03 6.38 18.91
N ALA A 223 0.26 6.85 19.89
CA ALA A 223 -0.57 5.99 20.72
C ALA A 223 -1.68 5.30 19.91
N GLU A 224 -2.35 6.02 19.02
CA GLU A 224 -3.36 5.50 18.11
C GLU A 224 -2.76 4.44 17.18
N HIS A 225 -1.62 4.74 16.54
CA HIS A 225 -0.98 3.80 15.63
C HIS A 225 -0.50 2.53 16.35
N LEU A 226 0.05 2.67 17.56
CA LEU A 226 0.40 1.52 18.41
C LEU A 226 -0.84 0.69 18.78
N ALA A 227 -1.95 1.35 19.11
CA ALA A 227 -3.21 0.67 19.43
C ALA A 227 -3.76 -0.10 18.23
N ILE A 228 -3.68 0.47 17.01
CA ILE A 228 -4.06 -0.20 15.77
C ILE A 228 -3.18 -1.42 15.53
N VAL A 229 -1.85 -1.30 15.62
CA VAL A 229 -0.93 -2.43 15.45
C VAL A 229 -1.21 -3.51 16.51
N ALA A 230 -1.32 -3.14 17.78
CA ALA A 230 -1.61 -4.07 18.87
C ALA A 230 -2.97 -4.76 18.71
N GLY A 231 -4.00 -4.04 18.27
CA GLY A 231 -5.33 -4.56 18.00
C GLY A 231 -5.33 -5.63 16.90
N ASN A 232 -4.52 -5.47 15.86
CA ASN A 232 -4.32 -6.50 14.83
C ASN A 232 -3.70 -7.79 15.37
N PHE A 233 -2.99 -7.72 16.50
CA PHE A 233 -2.46 -8.88 17.23
C PHE A 233 -3.28 -9.21 18.50
N VAL A 234 -4.52 -8.71 18.59
CA VAL A 234 -5.49 -8.93 19.69
C VAL A 234 -4.93 -8.54 21.06
N PHE A 235 -3.92 -7.67 21.12
CA PHE A 235 -3.12 -7.27 22.28
C PHE A 235 -2.35 -8.40 22.99
N VAL A 236 -2.96 -9.59 23.15
CA VAL A 236 -2.37 -10.79 23.74
C VAL A 236 -1.20 -11.34 22.92
N GLY A 237 -1.08 -10.97 21.64
CA GLY A 237 0.09 -11.31 20.82
C GLY A 237 1.37 -10.58 21.22
N LEU A 238 1.28 -9.42 21.89
CA LEU A 238 2.45 -8.56 22.18
C LEU A 238 3.54 -9.24 23.04
N PRO A 239 3.22 -9.98 24.13
CA PRO A 239 4.23 -10.71 24.89
C PRO A 239 4.98 -11.75 24.04
N PHE A 240 4.28 -12.43 23.13
CA PHE A 240 4.89 -13.42 22.23
C PHE A 240 5.76 -12.75 21.17
N ILE A 241 5.34 -11.59 20.64
CA ILE A 241 6.19 -10.77 19.75
C ILE A 241 7.49 -10.38 20.46
N ALA A 242 7.40 -9.87 21.69
CA ALA A 242 8.59 -9.50 22.47
C ALA A 242 9.50 -10.71 22.73
N LEU A 243 8.93 -11.87 23.07
CA LEU A 243 9.67 -13.10 23.30
C LEU A 243 10.38 -13.60 22.03
N GLY A 244 9.69 -13.57 20.88
CA GLY A 244 10.29 -14.01 19.62
C GLY A 244 11.33 -13.05 19.07
N TRP A 245 11.13 -11.75 19.25
CA TRP A 245 12.18 -10.76 19.02
C TRP A 245 13.40 -11.07 19.89
N TRP A 246 13.21 -11.36 21.17
CA TRP A 246 14.31 -11.72 22.08
C TRP A 246 15.01 -13.02 21.67
N ARG A 247 14.27 -14.05 21.25
CA ARG A 247 14.84 -15.29 20.69
C ARG A 247 15.70 -14.99 19.47
N MET A 248 15.20 -14.21 18.52
CA MET A 248 15.93 -13.81 17.33
C MET A 248 17.17 -12.97 17.69
N TRP A 249 17.06 -12.04 18.65
CA TRP A 249 18.18 -11.23 19.13
C TRP A 249 19.31 -12.10 19.69
N ARG A 250 18.98 -13.16 20.43
CA ARG A 250 19.98 -14.09 20.96
C ARG A 250 20.63 -14.95 19.88
N ALA A 251 19.89 -15.32 18.85
CA ALA A 251 20.37 -16.19 17.77
C ALA A 251 21.18 -15.42 16.70
N THR A 252 20.69 -14.26 16.28
CA THR A 252 21.18 -13.51 15.12
C THR A 252 21.15 -12.01 15.41
N ARG A 253 22.07 -11.52 16.26
CA ARG A 253 22.08 -10.12 16.74
C ARG A 253 22.11 -9.08 15.61
N ARG A 254 22.94 -9.28 14.59
CA ARG A 254 23.09 -8.33 13.48
C ARG A 254 21.79 -8.20 12.69
N PHE A 255 21.22 -9.34 12.31
CA PHE A 255 19.92 -9.39 11.65
C PHE A 255 18.80 -8.80 12.52
N ALA A 256 18.77 -9.13 13.81
CA ALA A 256 17.78 -8.60 14.75
C ALA A 256 17.83 -7.07 14.88
N THR A 257 19.03 -6.49 14.98
CA THR A 257 19.23 -5.04 14.94
C THR A 257 18.68 -4.45 13.65
N ALA A 258 18.96 -5.10 12.51
CA ALA A 258 18.49 -4.62 11.20
C ALA A 258 16.96 -4.64 11.07
N LEU A 259 16.31 -5.71 11.53
CA LEU A 259 14.84 -5.78 11.51
C LEU A 259 14.21 -4.80 12.52
N THR A 260 14.84 -4.60 13.68
CA THR A 260 14.37 -3.61 14.66
C THR A 260 14.46 -2.19 14.09
N GLY A 261 15.59 -1.84 13.46
CA GLY A 261 15.74 -0.55 12.79
C GLY A 261 14.73 -0.35 11.67
N THR A 262 14.42 -1.42 10.91
CA THR A 262 13.35 -1.40 9.90
C THR A 262 12.00 -1.03 10.52
N VAL A 263 11.59 -1.70 11.61
CA VAL A 263 10.34 -1.40 12.31
C VAL A 263 10.32 0.04 12.80
N VAL A 264 11.38 0.50 13.46
CA VAL A 264 11.45 1.86 14.02
C VAL A 264 11.34 2.92 12.93
N ILE A 265 12.09 2.78 11.82
CA ILE A 265 12.09 3.76 10.74
C ILE A 265 10.74 3.77 10.01
N TRP A 266 10.20 2.60 9.64
CA TRP A 266 8.91 2.52 8.93
C TRP A 266 7.76 3.01 9.78
N PHE A 267 7.65 2.51 11.02
CA PHE A 267 6.61 2.93 11.94
C PHE A 267 6.71 4.43 12.21
N GLY A 268 7.91 4.95 12.50
CA GLY A 268 8.14 6.36 12.74
C GLY A 268 7.76 7.23 11.55
N TYR A 269 8.22 6.89 10.33
CA TYR A 269 7.91 7.63 9.11
C TYR A 269 6.40 7.71 8.86
N PHE A 270 5.69 6.57 8.83
CA PHE A 270 4.26 6.57 8.51
C PHE A 270 3.39 7.13 9.63
N THR A 271 3.81 7.03 10.90
CA THR A 271 3.13 7.73 12.00
C THR A 271 3.15 9.25 11.79
N LEU A 272 4.24 9.78 11.24
CA LEU A 272 4.39 11.21 10.94
C LEU A 272 3.87 11.60 9.55
N PHE A 273 3.53 10.62 8.71
CA PHE A 273 3.05 10.85 7.35
C PHE A 273 1.63 11.42 7.39
N GLY A 274 1.35 12.41 6.53
CA GLY A 274 0.11 13.20 6.60
C GLY A 274 -1.15 12.49 6.11
N SER A 275 -1.04 11.27 5.59
CA SER A 275 -2.20 10.53 5.06
C SER A 275 -3.11 9.99 6.17
N GLY A 276 -4.39 9.79 5.84
CA GLY A 276 -5.41 9.23 6.74
C GLY A 276 -5.37 7.70 6.84
N ASP A 277 -4.72 7.04 5.89
CA ASP A 277 -4.59 5.58 5.77
C ASP A 277 -3.19 5.06 6.17
N TYR A 278 -2.45 5.86 6.94
CA TYR A 278 -1.08 5.57 7.37
C TYR A 278 -0.89 4.18 8.02
N PHE A 279 -1.94 3.62 8.62
CA PHE A 279 -1.93 2.32 9.27
C PHE A 279 -1.90 1.14 8.29
N VAL A 280 -2.41 1.28 7.06
CA VAL A 280 -2.26 0.21 6.04
C VAL A 280 -0.89 0.24 5.37
N MET A 281 -0.22 1.39 5.41
CA MET A 281 1.06 1.63 4.76
C MET A 281 2.24 1.00 5.49
N ILE A 282 2.09 0.40 6.67
CA ILE A 282 3.18 -0.21 7.46
C ILE A 282 3.31 -1.73 7.29
N GLY A 283 3.01 -2.26 6.10
CA GLY A 283 3.10 -3.70 5.77
C GLY A 283 4.34 -4.42 6.32
N PRO A 284 5.57 -3.91 6.14
CA PRO A 284 6.79 -4.51 6.69
C PRO A 284 6.79 -4.64 8.22
N VAL A 285 6.15 -3.72 8.95
CA VAL A 285 6.00 -3.82 10.41
C VAL A 285 5.12 -5.02 10.76
N TYR A 286 3.97 -5.17 10.10
CA TYR A 286 3.10 -6.34 10.31
C TYR A 286 3.80 -7.66 9.98
N LEU A 287 4.58 -7.70 8.89
CA LEU A 287 5.38 -8.86 8.52
C LEU A 287 6.37 -9.24 9.62
N LEU A 288 7.15 -8.28 10.12
CA LEU A 288 8.18 -8.55 11.14
C LEU A 288 7.56 -8.91 12.49
N CYS A 289 6.48 -8.24 12.88
CA CYS A 289 5.72 -8.61 14.08
C CYS A 289 5.14 -10.02 13.97
N ALA A 290 4.63 -10.44 12.81
CA ALA A 290 4.12 -11.81 12.61
C ALA A 290 5.25 -12.86 12.72
N VAL A 291 6.42 -12.59 12.14
CA VAL A 291 7.60 -13.45 12.30
C VAL A 291 7.97 -13.56 13.79
N TRP A 292 8.09 -12.45 14.51
CA TRP A 292 8.42 -12.47 15.94
C TRP A 292 7.34 -13.16 16.77
N LEU A 293 6.06 -12.96 16.48
CA LEU A 293 4.98 -13.70 17.13
C LEU A 293 5.19 -15.21 17.01
N ALA A 294 5.45 -15.70 15.79
CA ALA A 294 5.68 -17.11 15.52
C ALA A 294 6.91 -17.66 16.26
N LEU A 295 8.02 -16.89 16.29
CA LEU A 295 9.22 -17.26 17.03
C LEU A 295 8.98 -17.33 18.55
N GLY A 296 8.17 -16.43 19.11
CA GLY A 296 7.84 -16.42 20.53
C GLY A 296 6.95 -17.60 20.92
N VAL A 297 5.95 -17.91 20.11
CA VAL A 297 5.13 -19.11 20.34
C VAL A 297 5.98 -20.39 20.19
N ALA A 298 6.89 -20.43 19.22
CA ALA A 298 7.82 -21.55 19.06
C ALA A 298 8.76 -21.70 20.27
N ASP A 299 9.24 -20.60 20.85
CA ASP A 299 10.10 -20.64 22.05
C ASP A 299 9.38 -21.26 23.26
N ILE A 300 8.12 -20.89 23.49
CA ILE A 300 7.31 -21.49 24.56
C ILE A 300 7.04 -22.95 24.27
N ALA A 301 6.64 -23.28 23.03
CA ALA A 301 6.38 -24.63 22.57
C ALA A 301 7.56 -25.58 22.82
N GLU A 302 8.77 -25.14 22.46
CA GLU A 302 9.99 -25.92 22.60
C GLU A 302 10.40 -26.06 24.07
N ARG A 303 10.30 -25.00 24.88
CA ARG A 303 10.60 -25.06 26.33
C ARG A 303 9.64 -25.96 27.11
N TRP A 304 8.37 -25.98 26.74
CA TRP A 304 7.32 -26.75 27.44
C TRP A 304 7.22 -28.20 26.93
N SER A 305 7.97 -28.55 25.88
CA SER A 305 8.00 -29.91 25.36
C SER A 305 8.45 -30.96 26.39
N GLY A 306 9.24 -30.59 27.40
CA GLY A 306 9.64 -31.50 28.48
C GLY A 306 8.55 -31.85 29.50
N ALA A 307 7.46 -31.07 29.58
CA ALA A 307 6.38 -31.24 30.55
C ALA A 307 5.12 -31.91 29.97
N ILE A 308 5.10 -32.15 28.66
CA ILE A 308 3.93 -32.64 27.91
C ILE A 308 4.31 -33.98 27.24
N PRO A 309 3.43 -35.00 27.22
CA PRO A 309 3.70 -36.27 26.55
C PRO A 309 4.08 -36.08 25.08
N LEU A 310 5.02 -36.89 24.56
CA LEU A 310 5.54 -36.81 23.17
C LEU A 310 4.44 -36.74 22.09
N SER A 311 3.29 -37.35 22.33
CA SER A 311 2.11 -37.32 21.44
C SER A 311 1.43 -35.93 21.35
N LEU A 312 1.62 -35.06 22.34
CA LEU A 312 0.97 -33.74 22.45
C LEU A 312 1.95 -32.57 22.31
N GLN A 313 3.26 -32.83 22.31
CA GLN A 313 4.33 -31.82 22.18
C GLN A 313 4.27 -30.99 20.88
N GLY A 314 3.52 -31.44 19.87
CA GLY A 314 3.23 -30.68 18.65
C GLY A 314 1.81 -30.10 18.57
N VAL A 315 0.87 -30.61 19.38
CA VAL A 315 -0.56 -30.30 19.23
C VAL A 315 -0.93 -29.01 19.97
N ALA A 316 -0.44 -28.78 21.20
CA ALA A 316 -0.84 -27.62 21.99
C ALA A 316 -0.41 -26.25 21.41
N PRO A 317 0.83 -26.07 20.91
CA PRO A 317 1.24 -24.79 20.32
C PRO A 317 0.69 -24.60 18.90
N ALA A 318 0.51 -25.69 18.14
CA ALA A 318 -0.18 -25.67 16.86
C ALA A 318 -1.62 -25.25 17.07
N ALA A 319 -2.28 -25.82 18.08
CA ALA A 319 -3.63 -25.46 18.48
C ALA A 319 -3.68 -24.01 18.97
N ALA A 320 -2.70 -23.48 19.69
CA ALA A 320 -2.68 -22.07 20.10
C ALA A 320 -2.60 -21.12 18.89
N LEU A 321 -1.70 -21.38 17.93
CA LEU A 321 -1.61 -20.58 16.69
C LEU A 321 -2.84 -20.79 15.78
N ALA A 322 -3.37 -22.01 15.71
CA ALA A 322 -4.57 -22.32 14.94
C ALA A 322 -5.81 -21.69 15.58
N VAL A 323 -5.92 -21.66 16.91
CA VAL A 323 -6.97 -20.96 17.66
C VAL A 323 -6.82 -19.46 17.49
N PHE A 324 -5.59 -18.92 17.51
CA PHE A 324 -5.37 -17.50 17.22
C PHE A 324 -5.78 -17.16 15.78
N ALA A 325 -5.35 -17.95 14.80
CA ALA A 325 -5.73 -17.80 13.40
C ALA A 325 -7.25 -17.95 13.20
N ALA A 326 -7.87 -18.94 13.85
CA ALA A 326 -9.31 -19.16 13.80
C ALA A 326 -10.08 -18.02 14.49
N ALA A 327 -9.61 -17.51 15.62
CA ALA A 327 -10.20 -16.37 16.30
C ALA A 327 -10.09 -15.10 15.44
N ALA A 328 -8.91 -14.84 14.87
CA ALA A 328 -8.71 -13.72 13.94
C ALA A 328 -9.64 -13.81 12.71
N LEU A 329 -9.84 -15.01 12.18
CA LEU A 329 -10.78 -15.29 11.10
C LEU A 329 -12.24 -15.08 11.53
N LEU A 330 -12.65 -15.68 12.64
CA LEU A 330 -14.04 -15.70 13.10
C LEU A 330 -14.50 -14.30 13.55
N LEU A 331 -13.65 -13.56 14.26
CA LEU A 331 -13.96 -12.19 14.71
C LEU A 331 -14.19 -11.23 13.54
N GLN A 332 -13.65 -11.54 12.36
CA GLN A 332 -13.77 -10.71 11.16
C GLN A 332 -14.55 -11.36 10.03
N TRP A 333 -15.17 -12.52 10.28
CA TRP A 333 -15.81 -13.30 9.23
C TRP A 333 -16.89 -12.49 8.50
N GLN A 334 -17.70 -11.76 9.26
CA GLN A 334 -18.79 -10.96 8.69
C GLN A 334 -18.26 -9.81 7.83
N GLU A 335 -17.25 -9.07 8.29
CA GLU A 335 -16.65 -7.98 7.53
C GLU A 335 -15.99 -8.49 6.25
N ARG A 336 -15.24 -9.60 6.33
CA ARG A 336 -14.59 -10.25 5.17
C ARG A 336 -15.62 -10.71 4.14
N ARG A 337 -16.70 -11.33 4.60
CA ARG A 337 -17.81 -11.75 3.74
C ARG A 337 -18.47 -10.56 3.06
N ASN A 338 -18.74 -9.50 3.82
CA ASN A 338 -19.33 -8.27 3.28
C ASN A 338 -18.41 -7.64 2.21
N PHE A 339 -17.10 -7.61 2.46
CA PHE A 339 -16.12 -7.12 1.50
C PHE A 339 -16.06 -7.97 0.22
N ALA A 340 -16.02 -9.30 0.37
CA ALA A 340 -15.96 -10.22 -0.77
C ALA A 340 -17.21 -10.18 -1.67
N GLN A 341 -18.35 -9.74 -1.14
CA GLN A 341 -19.62 -9.63 -1.86
C GLN A 341 -19.99 -8.18 -2.18
N SER A 342 -19.09 -7.22 -1.94
CA SER A 342 -19.40 -5.81 -2.09
C SER A 342 -19.45 -5.41 -3.57
N ALA A 343 -20.62 -4.94 -4.00
CA ALA A 343 -20.80 -4.20 -5.24
C ALA A 343 -20.85 -2.68 -5.02
N ALA A 344 -20.52 -2.21 -3.81
CA ALA A 344 -20.80 -0.83 -3.38
C ALA A 344 -20.19 0.24 -4.29
N VAL A 345 -18.97 0.00 -4.80
CA VAL A 345 -18.31 0.94 -5.72
C VAL A 345 -19.02 0.96 -7.08
N GLN A 346 -19.40 -0.21 -7.61
CA GLN A 346 -20.11 -0.29 -8.88
C GLN A 346 -21.50 0.38 -8.77
N THR A 347 -22.25 0.04 -7.72
CA THR A 347 -23.56 0.67 -7.46
C THR A 347 -23.43 2.18 -7.32
N TYR A 348 -22.42 2.66 -6.59
CA TYR A 348 -22.16 4.10 -6.47
C TYR A 348 -21.88 4.76 -7.83
N VAL A 349 -21.03 4.14 -8.66
CA VAL A 349 -20.71 4.66 -9.99
C VAL A 349 -21.95 4.68 -10.88
N ASP A 350 -22.69 3.57 -10.96
CA ASP A 350 -23.89 3.46 -11.80
C ASP A 350 -24.95 4.50 -11.39
N ASP A 351 -25.22 4.64 -10.10
CA ASP A 351 -26.18 5.61 -9.56
C ASP A 351 -25.73 7.06 -9.84
N ALA A 352 -24.44 7.35 -9.67
CA ALA A 352 -23.89 8.69 -9.90
C ALA A 352 -23.94 9.06 -11.39
N LEU A 353 -23.48 8.17 -12.26
CA LEU A 353 -23.50 8.36 -13.71
C LEU A 353 -24.92 8.46 -14.28
N ALA A 354 -25.91 7.78 -13.69
CA ALA A 354 -27.31 7.88 -14.11
C ALA A 354 -27.97 9.20 -13.68
N ALA A 355 -27.52 9.82 -12.60
CA ALA A 355 -28.17 10.98 -12.02
C ALA A 355 -27.74 12.33 -12.62
N TRP A 356 -26.55 12.43 -13.21
CA TRP A 356 -26.04 13.72 -13.67
C TRP A 356 -26.62 14.17 -15.00
N PRO A 357 -26.82 15.49 -15.19
CA PRO A 357 -27.19 16.06 -16.49
C PRO A 357 -26.20 15.71 -17.59
N ASP A 358 -26.65 15.76 -18.85
CA ASP A 358 -25.79 15.60 -20.03
C ASP A 358 -24.72 16.70 -20.09
N ASN A 359 -23.53 16.35 -20.58
CA ASN A 359 -22.39 17.25 -20.75
C ASN A 359 -21.94 17.99 -19.46
N ALA A 360 -22.21 17.40 -18.30
CA ALA A 360 -21.89 18.01 -17.02
C ALA A 360 -20.37 18.07 -16.72
N VAL A 361 -19.97 19.08 -15.96
CA VAL A 361 -18.67 19.15 -15.28
C VAL A 361 -18.85 18.62 -13.86
N VAL A 362 -18.07 17.63 -13.48
CA VAL A 362 -18.24 16.88 -12.23
C VAL A 362 -17.00 17.07 -11.37
N ILE A 363 -17.18 17.60 -10.18
CA ILE A 363 -16.12 17.80 -9.19
C ILE A 363 -16.22 16.69 -8.15
N ALA A 364 -15.24 15.80 -8.15
CA ALA A 364 -15.25 14.62 -7.29
C ALA A 364 -14.10 14.66 -6.27
N ARG A 365 -14.33 14.09 -5.09
CA ARG A 365 -13.26 13.67 -4.17
C ARG A 365 -12.41 12.57 -4.84
N TRP A 366 -11.19 12.37 -4.37
CA TRP A 366 -10.20 11.47 -4.98
C TRP A 366 -10.72 10.05 -5.22
N ASN A 367 -11.32 9.41 -4.21
CA ASN A 367 -11.77 8.02 -4.32
C ASN A 367 -12.87 7.85 -5.37
N GLU A 368 -13.82 8.76 -5.38
CA GLU A 368 -14.93 8.77 -6.32
C GLU A 368 -14.44 9.15 -7.71
N PHE A 369 -13.55 10.14 -7.81
CA PHE A 369 -12.93 10.55 -9.07
C PHE A 369 -12.24 9.39 -9.77
N THR A 370 -11.40 8.62 -9.07
CA THR A 370 -10.66 7.50 -9.68
C THR A 370 -11.59 6.37 -10.11
N ALA A 371 -12.63 6.07 -9.33
CA ALA A 371 -13.67 5.08 -9.70
C ALA A 371 -14.49 5.52 -10.93
N LEU A 372 -14.90 6.78 -10.96
CA LEU A 372 -15.64 7.35 -12.10
C LEU A 372 -14.78 7.41 -13.36
N ARG A 373 -13.49 7.76 -13.22
CA ARG A 373 -12.51 7.74 -14.32
C ARG A 373 -12.25 6.33 -14.83
N TYR A 374 -12.24 5.34 -13.95
CA TYR A 374 -12.17 3.93 -14.36
C TYR A 374 -13.37 3.59 -15.26
N ALA A 375 -14.59 3.90 -14.82
CA ALA A 375 -15.80 3.62 -15.61
C ALA A 375 -15.84 4.39 -16.94
N GLN A 376 -15.38 5.65 -16.96
CA GLN A 376 -15.34 6.45 -18.18
C GLN A 376 -14.40 5.86 -19.24
N VAL A 377 -13.24 5.34 -18.82
CA VAL A 377 -12.22 4.86 -19.75
C VAL A 377 -12.36 3.37 -20.06
N VAL A 378 -12.58 2.55 -19.04
CA VAL A 378 -12.61 1.09 -19.17
C VAL A 378 -14.00 0.64 -19.60
N ASP A 379 -15.04 1.13 -18.94
CA ASP A 379 -16.43 0.74 -19.22
C ASP A 379 -17.07 1.62 -20.31
N GLN A 380 -16.34 2.63 -20.81
CA GLN A 380 -16.79 3.58 -21.85
C GLN A 380 -18.09 4.32 -21.46
N ALA A 381 -18.27 4.59 -20.17
CA ALA A 381 -19.49 5.20 -19.64
C ALA A 381 -19.39 6.73 -19.59
N ARG A 382 -20.48 7.43 -19.96
CA ARG A 382 -20.61 8.90 -19.85
C ARG A 382 -19.40 9.68 -20.39
N GLY A 383 -18.98 9.39 -21.62
CA GLY A 383 -17.91 10.12 -22.31
C GLY A 383 -18.18 11.62 -22.49
N ASP A 384 -19.43 12.06 -22.32
CA ASP A 384 -19.88 13.45 -22.38
C ASP A 384 -19.49 14.27 -21.14
N VAL A 385 -19.22 13.65 -19.99
CA VAL A 385 -18.92 14.39 -18.76
C VAL A 385 -17.43 14.70 -18.60
N SER A 386 -17.14 15.86 -18.01
CA SER A 386 -15.77 16.25 -17.64
C SER A 386 -15.57 16.09 -16.13
N LEU A 387 -14.78 15.09 -15.74
CA LEU A 387 -14.44 14.84 -14.34
C LEU A 387 -13.22 15.69 -13.91
N LEU A 388 -13.31 16.30 -12.72
CA LEU A 388 -12.29 17.18 -12.15
C LEU A 388 -12.06 16.87 -10.66
N LEU A 389 -10.84 17.13 -10.21
CA LEU A 389 -10.52 17.21 -8.79
C LEU A 389 -10.55 18.68 -8.31
N PRO A 390 -10.98 18.92 -7.06
CA PRO A 390 -11.02 20.25 -6.45
C PRO A 390 -9.62 20.66 -5.97
N ALA A 391 -8.76 21.06 -6.92
CA ALA A 391 -7.38 21.47 -6.70
C ALA A 391 -7.11 22.89 -7.23
N ARG A 392 -6.55 23.76 -6.40
CA ARG A 392 -6.16 25.16 -6.73
C ARG A 392 -4.78 25.25 -7.41
N THR A 393 -4.27 24.14 -7.89
CA THR A 393 -2.97 24.02 -8.57
C THR A 393 -3.18 23.38 -9.92
N ALA A 394 -2.22 23.59 -10.83
CA ALA A 394 -2.33 23.06 -12.19
C ALA A 394 -2.39 21.53 -12.18
N ARG A 395 -3.45 20.98 -12.78
CA ARG A 395 -3.68 19.54 -12.91
C ARG A 395 -3.87 19.16 -14.37
N HIS A 396 -3.39 17.97 -14.72
CA HIS A 396 -3.51 17.41 -16.06
C HIS A 396 -4.74 16.49 -16.17
N TYR A 397 -5.59 16.77 -17.14
CA TYR A 397 -6.75 15.96 -17.51
C TYR A 397 -6.72 15.63 -19.02
N GLU A 398 -7.56 14.70 -19.46
CA GLU A 398 -7.68 14.37 -20.90
C GLU A 398 -8.19 15.55 -21.73
N HIS A 399 -9.02 16.42 -21.14
CA HIS A 399 -9.55 17.61 -21.78
C HIS A 399 -8.62 18.84 -21.66
N GLY A 400 -7.38 18.64 -21.21
CA GLY A 400 -6.37 19.69 -21.11
C GLY A 400 -5.88 19.96 -19.69
N ILE A 401 -5.09 21.02 -19.56
CA ILE A 401 -4.56 21.47 -18.27
C ILE A 401 -5.55 22.44 -17.65
N VAL A 402 -5.97 22.16 -16.42
CA VAL A 402 -6.76 23.09 -15.62
C VAL A 402 -5.83 23.67 -14.55
N SER A 403 -5.53 24.97 -14.67
CA SER A 403 -4.62 25.67 -13.76
C SER A 403 -5.19 25.84 -12.35
N ASP A 404 -6.50 26.10 -12.27
CA ASP A 404 -7.26 26.25 -11.04
C ASP A 404 -8.69 25.75 -11.32
N TYR A 405 -9.14 24.76 -10.54
CA TYR A 405 -10.45 24.15 -10.76
C TYR A 405 -11.61 25.14 -10.58
N PHE A 406 -11.48 26.09 -9.64
CA PHE A 406 -12.54 27.03 -9.31
C PHE A 406 -12.72 28.06 -10.42
N ASP A 407 -11.60 28.54 -10.99
CA ASP A 407 -11.62 29.45 -12.13
C ASP A 407 -12.20 28.76 -13.37
N TYR A 408 -11.82 27.51 -13.61
CA TYR A 408 -12.40 26.70 -14.69
C TYR A 408 -13.91 26.53 -14.54
N VAL A 409 -14.38 26.13 -13.35
CA VAL A 409 -15.80 25.99 -13.04
C VAL A 409 -16.53 27.32 -13.26
N SER A 410 -15.98 28.42 -12.75
CA SER A 410 -16.55 29.76 -12.90
C SER A 410 -16.70 30.20 -14.35
N ALA A 411 -15.82 29.74 -15.24
CA ALA A 411 -15.84 30.05 -16.66
C ALA A 411 -16.87 29.21 -17.42
N VAL A 412 -17.00 27.91 -17.11
CA VAL A 412 -17.86 26.98 -17.87
C VAL A 412 -19.29 26.88 -17.36
N MET A 413 -19.58 27.36 -16.14
CA MET A 413 -20.87 27.14 -15.49
C MET A 413 -22.08 27.78 -16.17
N CYS A 414 -21.88 28.79 -17.03
CA CYS A 414 -22.97 29.37 -17.82
C CYS A 414 -23.34 28.47 -19.02
N GLU A 415 -22.44 27.60 -19.45
CA GLU A 415 -22.60 26.77 -20.66
C GLU A 415 -22.87 25.30 -20.33
N ARG A 416 -22.38 24.83 -19.18
CA ARG A 416 -22.44 23.42 -18.79
C ARG A 416 -22.94 23.28 -17.35
N PRO A 417 -23.81 22.30 -17.05
CA PRO A 417 -24.19 21.97 -15.68
C PRO A 417 -22.96 21.56 -14.87
N VAL A 418 -22.86 22.01 -13.61
CA VAL A 418 -21.76 21.62 -12.72
C VAL A 418 -22.32 20.89 -11.52
N VAL A 419 -21.76 19.71 -11.22
CA VAL A 419 -22.14 18.88 -10.07
C VAL A 419 -20.92 18.57 -9.20
N THR A 420 -21.12 18.42 -7.90
CA THR A 420 -20.04 18.15 -6.94
C THR A 420 -20.47 17.23 -5.81
N ASN A 421 -19.55 16.37 -5.34
CA ASN A 421 -19.68 15.63 -4.07
C ASN A 421 -18.72 16.16 -2.98
N LYS A 422 -18.04 17.28 -3.26
CA LYS A 422 -17.15 17.97 -2.35
C LYS A 422 -17.50 19.46 -2.32
N LEU A 423 -18.18 19.88 -1.26
CA LEU A 423 -18.30 21.29 -0.92
C LEU A 423 -16.98 21.76 -0.32
N THR A 424 -16.26 22.59 -1.07
CA THR A 424 -15.13 23.35 -0.51
C THR A 424 -15.64 24.72 -0.07
N ALA A 425 -14.88 25.38 0.81
CA ALA A 425 -15.24 26.71 1.30
C ALA A 425 -15.43 27.73 0.17
N GLU A 426 -14.68 27.60 -0.93
CA GLU A 426 -14.78 28.50 -2.08
C GLU A 426 -16.04 28.24 -2.91
N ILE A 427 -16.43 26.97 -3.11
CA ILE A 427 -17.70 26.64 -3.77
C ILE A 427 -18.87 27.17 -2.94
N GLU A 428 -18.86 26.95 -1.62
CA GLU A 428 -19.92 27.42 -0.72
C GLU A 428 -20.03 28.95 -0.69
N ALA A 429 -18.90 29.64 -0.77
CA ALA A 429 -18.89 31.10 -0.84
C ALA A 429 -19.28 31.65 -2.23
N GLY A 430 -19.02 30.89 -3.29
CA GLY A 430 -19.17 31.34 -4.67
C GLY A 430 -20.50 31.00 -5.34
N PHE A 431 -21.16 29.92 -4.93
CA PHE A 431 -22.29 29.34 -5.65
C PHE A 431 -23.42 28.89 -4.71
N ALA A 432 -24.66 29.10 -5.15
CA ALA A 432 -25.80 28.40 -4.55
C ALA A 432 -25.79 26.94 -5.02
N VAL A 433 -26.24 26.02 -4.16
CA VAL A 433 -26.24 24.58 -4.44
C VAL A 433 -27.61 23.96 -4.16
N THR A 434 -27.96 22.94 -4.93
CA THR A 434 -29.19 22.15 -4.77
C THR A 434 -28.89 20.67 -4.86
N ASP A 435 -29.66 19.80 -4.21
CA ASP A 435 -29.48 18.36 -4.33
C ASP A 435 -29.74 17.86 -5.76
N VAL A 436 -28.91 16.91 -6.23
CA VAL A 436 -29.18 16.18 -7.47
C VAL A 436 -30.18 15.05 -7.16
N PRO A 437 -31.38 15.05 -7.77
CA PRO A 437 -32.41 14.05 -7.48
C PRO A 437 -31.91 12.62 -7.65
N GLY A 438 -32.34 11.72 -6.77
CA GLY A 438 -31.95 10.31 -6.82
C GLY A 438 -30.57 10.00 -6.23
N THR A 439 -29.81 11.01 -5.80
CA THR A 439 -28.52 10.82 -5.11
C THR A 439 -28.55 11.46 -3.73
N ARG A 440 -27.84 10.86 -2.76
CA ARG A 440 -27.67 11.44 -1.41
C ARG A 440 -26.37 12.21 -1.23
N SER A 441 -25.51 12.25 -2.25
CA SER A 441 -24.12 12.68 -2.14
C SER A 441 -23.69 13.68 -3.20
N TRP A 442 -24.54 14.00 -4.18
CA TRP A 442 -24.23 14.94 -5.25
C TRP A 442 -25.11 16.18 -5.17
N LEU A 443 -24.44 17.33 -5.38
CA LEU A 443 -25.04 18.65 -5.39
C LEU A 443 -24.81 19.29 -6.74
N GLN A 444 -25.80 20.00 -7.26
CA GLN A 444 -25.70 20.81 -8.46
C GLN A 444 -25.45 22.26 -8.09
N LEU A 445 -24.44 22.86 -8.70
CA LEU A 445 -24.16 24.29 -8.56
C LEU A 445 -25.11 25.08 -9.45
N GLN A 446 -25.68 26.15 -8.91
CA GLN A 446 -26.60 27.01 -9.63
C GLN A 446 -25.81 28.10 -10.39
N PRO A 447 -26.13 28.35 -11.67
CA PRO A 447 -25.57 29.45 -12.43
C PRO A 447 -25.79 30.80 -11.71
N PRO A 448 -24.78 31.67 -11.59
CA PRO A 448 -24.98 33.02 -11.09
C PRO A 448 -25.93 33.77 -12.01
N ALA A 449 -26.60 34.79 -11.47
CA ALA A 449 -27.58 35.60 -12.20
C ALA A 449 -27.04 36.19 -13.53
N ARG A 450 -25.71 36.38 -13.65
CA ARG A 450 -25.06 36.84 -14.89
C ARG A 450 -25.13 35.85 -16.07
N CYS A 451 -25.48 34.58 -15.82
CA CYS A 451 -25.64 33.56 -16.86
C CYS A 451 -27.08 33.50 -17.42
N GLN A 452 -28.03 34.25 -16.85
CA GLN A 452 -29.44 34.24 -17.24
C GLN A 452 -29.76 35.28 -18.30
#